data_AF-A0A060C6H9-F1
#
_entry.id   AF-A0A060C6H9-F1
#
_cell.length_a   1.000
_cell.length_b   1.000
_cell.length_c   1.000
_cell.angle_alpha   90.00
_cell.angle_beta   90.00
_cell.angle_gamma   90.00
#
_symmetry.space_group_name_H-M   'P 1'
#
loop_
_entity.id
_entity.type
_entity.pdbx_description
1 polymer ?
#
loop_
_entity_poly.entity_id
_entity_poly.type
_entity_poly.pdbx_seq_one_letter_code
_entity_poly.pdbx_strand_id
1 'polypeptide(L)'
;DHREESTPAGVTHPVHVDGLGFGFKWNMGFMHDTLSYMARDPIHRRHHHDEITFGLMYAFAENFVLPLSHDEVVHGKGSLLAKMSGDDWQKFANLRAYYALMWGYPGKKLLFMGQEFAQRREWSEARALDWALRDAPAHEGVRHLVRDLNRVYRE
;
A
#
# COMPACT_ATOMS: atom_id res chain seq x y z
N ASP A 1 12.29 -19.80 4.54
CA ASP A 1 11.21 -19.51 3.59
C ASP A 1 11.60 -18.39 2.65
N HIS A 2 11.95 -18.73 1.41
CA HIS A 2 12.04 -17.76 0.33
C HIS A 2 10.60 -17.39 -0.07
N ARG A 3 10.16 -16.17 0.24
CA ARG A 3 8.94 -15.61 -0.35
C ARG A 3 9.22 -15.37 -1.83
N GLU A 4 8.48 -16.05 -2.69
CA GLU A 4 8.69 -16.11 -4.14
C GLU A 4 8.34 -14.75 -4.76
N GLU A 5 9.35 -13.98 -5.16
CA GLU A 5 9.14 -12.84 -6.05
C GLU A 5 9.00 -13.40 -7.48
N SER A 6 7.77 -13.45 -7.99
CA SER A 6 7.40 -14.07 -9.28
C SER A 6 7.95 -13.38 -10.53
N THR A 7 8.92 -12.48 -10.37
CA THR A 7 9.58 -11.77 -11.47
C THR A 7 11.10 -11.82 -11.30
N PRO A 8 11.84 -12.17 -12.37
CA PRO A 8 13.29 -12.32 -12.33
C PRO A 8 14.00 -11.03 -11.89
N ALA A 9 15.25 -11.15 -11.43
CA ALA A 9 16.11 -10.00 -11.18
C ALA A 9 16.52 -9.31 -12.50
N GLY A 10 16.83 -8.02 -12.44
CA GLY A 10 17.27 -7.24 -13.59
C GLY A 10 16.13 -6.67 -14.43
N VAL A 11 14.89 -6.66 -13.93
CA VAL A 11 13.72 -6.15 -14.66
C VAL A 11 13.92 -4.67 -15.00
N THR A 12 14.46 -3.89 -14.05
CA THR A 12 14.67 -2.46 -14.22
C THR A 12 16.09 -2.08 -14.61
N HIS A 13 16.93 -3.07 -14.90
CA HIS A 13 18.32 -2.85 -15.30
C HIS A 13 18.40 -2.58 -16.82
N PRO A 14 19.41 -1.83 -17.28
CA PRO A 14 19.59 -1.58 -18.70
C PRO A 14 19.82 -2.85 -19.52
N VAL A 15 19.32 -2.87 -20.76
CA VAL A 15 19.45 -4.04 -21.66
C VAL A 15 20.91 -4.38 -22.00
N HIS A 16 21.81 -3.40 -21.98
CA HIS A 16 23.24 -3.62 -22.26
C HIS A 16 24.01 -4.30 -21.10
N VAL A 17 23.36 -4.54 -19.96
CA VAL A 17 23.88 -5.32 -18.83
C VAL A 17 22.95 -6.50 -18.50
N ASP A 18 22.35 -7.10 -19.55
CA ASP A 18 21.43 -8.26 -19.45
C ASP A 18 20.12 -8.00 -18.66
N GLY A 19 19.72 -6.73 -18.50
CA GLY A 19 18.43 -6.35 -17.93
C GLY A 19 17.28 -6.35 -18.94
N LEU A 20 16.03 -6.29 -18.44
CA LEU A 20 14.84 -6.21 -19.31
C LEU A 20 14.53 -4.77 -19.79
N GLY A 21 15.17 -3.75 -19.21
CA GLY A 21 15.06 -2.36 -19.65
C GLY A 21 13.81 -1.61 -19.19
N PHE A 22 13.02 -2.13 -18.24
CA PHE A 22 11.88 -1.40 -17.69
C PHE A 22 12.32 -0.23 -16.79
N GLY A 23 11.54 0.85 -16.74
CA GLY A 23 11.84 1.96 -15.83
C GLY A 23 11.55 1.63 -14.36
N PHE A 24 10.52 0.82 -14.10
CA PHE A 24 10.08 0.47 -12.76
C PHE A 24 9.51 -0.96 -12.68
N LYS A 25 9.58 -1.55 -11.49
CA LYS A 25 8.97 -2.83 -11.11
C LYS A 25 8.03 -2.63 -9.94
N TRP A 26 6.89 -3.30 -9.92
CA TRP A 26 6.00 -3.31 -8.75
C TRP A 26 6.61 -4.13 -7.63
N ASN A 27 6.71 -3.55 -6.43
CA ASN A 27 7.15 -4.26 -5.24
C ASN A 27 5.97 -5.01 -4.61
N MET A 28 5.68 -6.19 -5.17
CA MET A 28 4.59 -7.05 -4.68
C MET A 28 4.88 -7.60 -3.27
N GLY A 29 6.16 -7.79 -2.93
CA GLY A 29 6.58 -8.21 -1.58
C GLY A 29 6.20 -7.16 -0.53
N PHE A 30 6.56 -5.89 -0.75
CA PHE A 30 6.13 -4.78 0.11
C PHE A 30 4.61 -4.77 0.30
N MET A 31 3.84 -4.86 -0.79
CA MET A 31 2.39 -4.83 -0.73
C MET A 31 1.83 -5.97 0.13
N HIS A 32 2.24 -7.21 -0.15
CA HIS A 32 1.73 -8.39 0.55
C HIS A 32 2.13 -8.41 2.03
N ASP A 33 3.41 -8.18 2.31
CA ASP A 33 3.98 -8.28 3.64
C ASP A 33 3.38 -7.21 4.56
N THR A 34 3.32 -5.96 4.08
CA THR A 34 2.85 -4.85 4.91
C THR A 34 1.33 -4.86 5.11
N LEU A 35 0.54 -5.26 4.10
CA LEU A 35 -0.92 -5.42 4.31
C LEU A 35 -1.22 -6.54 5.30
N SER A 36 -0.49 -7.66 5.21
CA SER A 36 -0.60 -8.75 6.18
C SER A 36 -0.27 -8.26 7.58
N TYR A 37 0.83 -7.51 7.75
CA TYR A 37 1.23 -6.94 9.03
C TYR A 37 0.14 -6.03 9.62
N MET A 38 -0.43 -5.14 8.79
CA MET A 38 -1.47 -4.20 9.23
C MET A 38 -2.79 -4.90 9.60
N ALA A 39 -3.12 -6.01 8.94
CA ALA A 39 -4.33 -6.79 9.20
C ALA A 39 -4.29 -7.57 10.52
N ARG A 40 -3.09 -7.83 11.07
CA ARG A 40 -2.95 -8.49 12.36
C ARG A 40 -3.37 -7.58 13.50
N ASP A 41 -3.94 -8.19 14.54
CA ASP A 41 -4.15 -7.51 15.82
C ASP A 41 -2.82 -6.90 16.31
N PRO A 42 -2.83 -5.64 16.80
CA PRO A 42 -1.62 -4.98 17.27
C PRO A 42 -0.77 -5.79 18.25
N ILE A 43 -1.37 -6.60 19.12
CA ILE A 43 -0.62 -7.39 20.12
C ILE A 43 0.26 -8.46 19.46
N HIS A 44 -0.15 -8.96 18.28
CA HIS A 44 0.56 -10.02 17.56
C HIS A 44 1.65 -9.48 16.63
N ARG A 45 1.61 -8.18 16.27
CA ARG A 45 2.56 -7.56 15.34
C ARG A 45 4.02 -7.66 15.77
N ARG A 46 4.29 -7.75 17.09
CA ARG A 46 5.65 -7.95 17.63
C ARG A 46 6.33 -9.23 17.14
N HIS A 47 5.54 -10.23 16.76
CA HIS A 47 6.04 -11.53 16.29
C HIS A 47 6.28 -11.57 14.77
N HIS A 48 5.92 -10.49 14.07
CA HIS A 48 5.95 -10.39 12.61
C HIS A 48 6.62 -9.07 12.16
N HIS A 49 7.53 -8.51 12.96
CA HIS A 49 8.14 -7.23 12.66
C HIS A 49 9.09 -7.27 11.44
N ASP A 50 9.50 -8.47 11.05
CA ASP A 50 10.18 -8.76 9.78
C ASP A 50 9.32 -8.37 8.58
N GLU A 51 7.99 -8.47 8.63
CA GLU A 51 7.11 -8.17 7.49
C GLU A 51 7.13 -6.69 7.07
N ILE A 52 7.50 -5.77 7.95
CA ILE A 52 7.66 -4.35 7.58
C ILE A 52 9.13 -3.94 7.37
N THR A 53 10.08 -4.78 7.76
CA THR A 53 11.52 -4.46 7.69
C THR A 53 12.26 -5.22 6.59
N PHE A 54 11.85 -6.46 6.28
CA PHE A 54 12.52 -7.33 5.31
C PHE A 54 12.58 -6.73 3.92
N GLY A 55 11.52 -6.05 3.47
CA GLY A 55 11.50 -5.39 2.16
C GLY A 55 12.65 -4.38 1.96
N LEU A 56 13.17 -3.78 3.05
CA LEU A 56 14.27 -2.81 2.97
C LEU A 56 15.60 -3.47 2.60
N MET A 57 15.75 -4.78 2.83
CA MET A 57 16.96 -5.53 2.45
C MET A 57 17.18 -5.56 0.94
N TYR A 58 16.10 -5.49 0.16
CA TYR A 58 16.16 -5.52 -1.30
C TYR A 58 15.56 -4.27 -1.97
N ALA A 59 15.11 -3.27 -1.21
CA ALA A 59 14.43 -2.08 -1.75
C ALA A 59 15.23 -1.26 -2.78
N PHE A 60 16.53 -1.52 -2.90
CA PHE A 60 17.44 -0.87 -3.86
C PHE A 60 17.94 -1.79 -4.98
N ALA A 61 17.49 -3.05 -5.02
CA ALA A 61 17.86 -4.00 -6.06
C ALA A 61 17.21 -3.68 -7.42
N GLU A 62 16.03 -3.04 -7.39
CA GLU A 62 15.26 -2.60 -8.56
C GLU A 62 14.69 -1.20 -8.31
N ASN A 63 14.31 -0.51 -9.38
CA ASN A 63 13.54 0.72 -9.30
C ASN A 63 12.07 0.40 -8.96
N PHE A 64 11.75 0.37 -7.66
CA PHE A 64 10.43 -0.06 -7.22
C PHE A 64 9.35 1.04 -7.26
N VAL A 65 8.15 0.63 -7.64
CA VAL A 65 6.87 1.28 -7.32
C VAL A 65 6.21 0.45 -6.23
N LEU A 66 5.68 1.10 -5.19
CA LEU A 66 4.92 0.48 -4.10
C LEU A 66 3.43 0.52 -4.49
N PRO A 67 2.82 -0.62 -4.88
CA PRO A 67 1.48 -0.61 -5.43
C PRO A 67 0.44 -0.96 -4.36
N LEU A 68 -0.58 -0.09 -4.24
CA LEU A 68 -1.88 -0.43 -3.68
C LEU A 68 -2.92 -0.27 -4.78
N SER A 69 -2.96 -1.26 -5.68
CA SER A 69 -3.75 -1.23 -6.92
C SER A 69 -5.21 -1.65 -6.71
N HIS A 70 -6.00 -1.59 -7.78
CA HIS A 70 -7.38 -2.05 -7.80
C HIS A 70 -7.56 -3.52 -7.44
N ASP A 71 -6.61 -4.39 -7.83
CA ASP A 71 -6.65 -5.83 -7.55
C ASP A 71 -6.70 -6.14 -6.06
N GLU A 72 -6.22 -5.22 -5.23
CA GLU A 72 -6.20 -5.38 -3.79
C GLU A 72 -7.52 -5.02 -3.12
N VAL A 73 -8.49 -4.43 -3.83
CA VAL A 73 -9.72 -3.92 -3.23
C VAL A 73 -11.00 -4.46 -3.90
N VAL A 74 -10.91 -5.68 -4.43
CA VAL A 74 -11.96 -6.41 -5.14
C VAL A 74 -11.99 -7.88 -4.74
N HIS A 75 -12.96 -8.63 -5.29
CA HIS A 75 -13.03 -10.09 -5.23
C HIS A 75 -13.00 -10.67 -3.81
N GLY A 76 -13.63 -9.99 -2.85
CA GLY A 76 -13.70 -10.46 -1.45
C GLY A 76 -12.47 -10.13 -0.61
N LYS A 77 -11.48 -9.42 -1.15
CA LYS A 77 -10.28 -8.98 -0.41
C LYS A 77 -10.55 -7.82 0.55
N GLY A 78 -11.70 -7.16 0.45
CA GLY A 78 -12.07 -5.97 1.21
C GLY A 78 -11.35 -4.69 0.75
N SER A 79 -11.85 -3.53 1.17
CA SER A 79 -11.15 -2.24 1.02
C SER A 79 -9.90 -2.18 1.92
N LEU A 80 -9.00 -1.23 1.67
CA LEU A 80 -7.84 -1.04 2.56
C LEU A 80 -8.25 -0.72 4.00
N LEU A 81 -9.33 0.04 4.20
CA LEU A 81 -9.86 0.31 5.53
C LEU A 81 -10.36 -0.99 6.20
N ALA A 82 -11.08 -1.84 5.46
CA ALA A 82 -11.61 -3.09 5.98
C ALA A 82 -10.51 -4.04 6.45
N LYS A 83 -9.36 -4.04 5.75
CA LYS A 83 -8.17 -4.83 6.08
C LYS A 83 -7.47 -4.40 7.36
N MET A 84 -7.69 -3.19 7.87
CA MET A 84 -7.05 -2.75 9.11
C MET A 84 -7.65 -3.46 10.33
N SER A 85 -6.83 -3.77 11.33
CA SER A 85 -7.29 -4.37 12.58
C SER A 85 -7.88 -3.34 13.55
N GLY A 86 -8.71 -3.83 14.48
CA GLY A 86 -9.32 -3.05 15.54
C GLY A 86 -10.74 -2.55 15.25
N ASP A 87 -11.26 -1.73 16.15
CA ASP A 87 -12.52 -1.02 16.00
C ASP A 87 -12.46 0.05 14.90
N ASP A 88 -13.59 0.69 14.59
CA ASP A 88 -13.67 1.63 13.47
C ASP A 88 -12.67 2.78 13.57
N TRP A 89 -12.48 3.35 14.77
CA TRP A 89 -11.50 4.41 14.98
C TRP A 89 -10.07 3.91 14.78
N GLN A 90 -9.76 2.73 15.31
CA GLN A 90 -8.46 2.09 15.15
C GLN A 90 -8.17 1.75 13.68
N LYS A 91 -9.18 1.36 12.89
CA LYS A 91 -9.03 1.11 11.45
C LYS A 91 -8.59 2.36 10.70
N PHE A 92 -9.22 3.50 10.96
CA PHE A 92 -8.79 4.77 10.36
C PHE A 92 -7.38 5.17 10.82
N ALA A 93 -7.06 4.98 12.10
CA ALA A 93 -5.73 5.29 12.63
C ALA A 93 -4.64 4.41 11.99
N ASN A 94 -4.89 3.11 11.87
CA ASN A 94 -4.02 2.15 11.21
C ASN A 94 -3.83 2.49 9.73
N LEU A 95 -4.91 2.84 9.00
CA LEU A 95 -4.80 3.22 7.59
C LEU A 95 -3.94 4.48 7.40
N ARG A 96 -4.11 5.49 8.26
CA ARG A 96 -3.27 6.69 8.26
C ARG A 96 -1.80 6.37 8.54
N ALA A 97 -1.53 5.53 9.55
CA ALA A 97 -0.18 5.09 9.86
C ALA A 97 0.45 4.32 8.70
N TYR A 98 -0.33 3.47 8.03
CA TYR A 98 0.11 2.71 6.88
C TYR A 98 0.49 3.59 5.69
N TYR A 99 -0.31 4.62 5.38
CA TYR A 99 0.04 5.58 4.34
C TYR A 99 1.28 6.40 4.69
N ALA A 100 1.45 6.81 5.95
CA ALA A 100 2.67 7.48 6.38
C ALA A 100 3.91 6.58 6.20
N LEU A 101 3.81 5.30 6.58
CA LEU A 101 4.85 4.31 6.33
C LEU A 101 5.15 4.19 4.83
N MET A 102 4.14 3.98 3.99
CA MET A 102 4.29 3.83 2.55
C MET A 102 4.95 5.07 1.91
N TRP A 103 4.61 6.28 2.34
CA TRP A 103 5.21 7.51 1.82
C TRP A 103 6.67 7.67 2.25
N GLY A 104 7.02 7.29 3.47
CA GLY A 104 8.40 7.29 3.97
C GLY A 104 9.28 6.14 3.44
N TYR A 105 8.68 5.08 2.89
CA TYR A 105 9.38 3.91 2.37
C TYR A 105 10.11 4.21 1.04
N PRO A 106 11.27 3.59 0.72
CA PRO A 106 11.91 3.77 -0.60
C PRO A 106 11.05 3.26 -1.76
N GLY A 107 11.02 4.01 -2.88
CA GLY A 107 10.25 3.66 -4.08
C GLY A 107 9.10 4.62 -4.38
N LYS A 108 8.60 4.60 -5.62
CA LYS A 108 7.51 5.46 -6.09
C LYS A 108 6.16 4.99 -5.52
N LYS A 109 5.15 5.88 -5.45
CA LYS A 109 3.86 5.59 -4.80
C LYS A 109 2.76 5.37 -5.84
N LEU A 110 1.94 4.34 -5.64
CA LEU A 110 0.71 4.12 -6.41
C LEU A 110 -0.43 3.76 -5.45
N LEU A 111 -1.47 4.58 -5.43
CA LEU A 111 -2.67 4.38 -4.63
C LEU A 111 -3.91 4.45 -5.54
N PHE A 112 -4.72 3.39 -5.54
CA PHE A 112 -5.93 3.32 -6.35
C PHE A 112 -7.06 4.19 -5.80
N MET A 113 -7.92 4.69 -6.70
CA MET A 113 -9.01 5.60 -6.36
C MET A 113 -9.99 5.02 -5.33
N GLY A 114 -10.59 5.90 -4.53
CA GLY A 114 -11.45 5.54 -3.39
C GLY A 114 -10.66 5.26 -2.11
N GLN A 115 -9.40 4.84 -2.22
CA GLN A 115 -8.59 4.53 -1.04
C GLN A 115 -8.04 5.79 -0.35
N GLU A 116 -7.91 6.90 -1.09
CA GLU A 116 -7.45 8.18 -0.56
C GLU A 116 -8.42 8.83 0.44
N PHE A 117 -9.70 8.45 0.43
CA PHE A 117 -10.69 8.85 1.44
C PHE A 117 -11.27 7.66 2.21
N ALA A 118 -10.56 6.52 2.18
CA ALA A 118 -10.93 5.31 2.90
C ALA A 118 -12.35 4.79 2.58
N GLN A 119 -12.64 4.57 1.29
CA GLN A 119 -13.88 3.91 0.89
C GLN A 119 -14.07 2.60 1.66
N ARG A 120 -15.27 2.39 2.22
CA ARG A 120 -15.55 1.22 3.06
C ARG A 120 -15.76 -0.03 2.24
N ARG A 121 -16.54 0.08 1.16
CA ARG A 121 -16.86 -1.03 0.28
C ARG A 121 -15.70 -1.32 -0.66
N GLU A 122 -15.60 -2.57 -1.09
CA GLU A 122 -14.77 -2.93 -2.23
C GLU A 122 -15.10 -2.06 -3.44
N TRP A 123 -14.11 -1.86 -4.30
CA TRP A 123 -14.33 -1.22 -5.58
C TRP A 123 -15.21 -2.12 -6.46
N SER A 124 -15.89 -1.49 -7.43
CA SER A 124 -16.68 -2.17 -8.45
C SER A 124 -16.82 -1.23 -9.62
N GLU A 125 -16.54 -1.70 -10.84
CA GLU A 125 -16.68 -0.87 -12.03
C GLU A 125 -18.16 -0.50 -12.33
N ALA A 126 -19.11 -1.28 -11.81
CA ALA A 126 -20.54 -1.10 -12.06
C ALA A 126 -21.20 0.03 -11.23
N ARG A 127 -20.46 0.67 -10.32
CA ARG A 127 -20.97 1.74 -9.46
C ARG A 127 -19.96 2.86 -9.30
N ALA A 128 -20.47 4.06 -9.02
CA ALA A 128 -19.61 5.18 -8.63
C ALA A 128 -18.92 4.89 -7.28
N LEU A 129 -17.83 5.59 -7.03
CA LEU A 129 -17.22 5.63 -5.69
C LEU A 129 -18.21 6.21 -4.67
N ASP A 130 -18.06 5.81 -3.42
CA ASP A 130 -18.95 6.20 -2.32
C ASP A 130 -18.66 7.65 -1.85
N TRP A 131 -18.85 8.64 -2.73
CA TRP A 131 -18.46 10.04 -2.49
C TRP A 131 -19.09 10.68 -1.26
N ALA A 132 -20.29 10.26 -0.87
CA ALA A 132 -20.98 10.74 0.33
C ALA A 132 -20.19 10.47 1.63
N LEU A 133 -19.25 9.52 1.63
CA LEU A 133 -18.37 9.28 2.77
C LEU A 133 -17.52 10.50 3.14
N ARG A 134 -17.30 11.42 2.20
CA ARG A 134 -16.55 12.66 2.42
C ARG A 134 -17.25 13.65 3.35
N ASP A 135 -18.53 13.46 3.65
CA ASP A 135 -19.23 14.29 4.64
C ASP A 135 -18.89 13.87 6.08
N ALA A 136 -18.27 12.69 6.27
CA ALA A 136 -17.86 12.20 7.58
C ALA A 136 -16.40 12.59 7.91
N PRO A 137 -16.12 13.16 9.10
CA PRO A 137 -14.80 13.66 9.47
C PRO A 137 -13.67 12.63 9.39
N ALA A 138 -13.94 11.35 9.65
CA ALA A 138 -12.93 10.30 9.61
C ALA A 138 -12.38 10.07 8.19
N HIS A 139 -13.25 10.13 7.17
CA HIS A 139 -12.89 9.94 5.77
C HIS A 139 -12.13 11.17 5.22
N GLU A 140 -12.59 12.38 5.52
CA GLU A 140 -11.85 13.59 5.17
C GLU A 140 -10.50 13.68 5.91
N GLY A 141 -10.40 13.15 7.12
CA GLY A 141 -9.11 13.03 7.82
C GLY A 141 -8.08 12.19 7.05
N VAL A 142 -8.50 11.10 6.39
CA VAL A 142 -7.60 10.30 5.55
C VAL A 142 -7.23 11.06 4.26
N ARG A 143 -8.20 11.73 3.64
CA ARG A 143 -7.97 12.54 2.44
C ARG A 143 -7.01 13.70 2.69
N HIS A 144 -7.17 14.40 3.81
CA HIS A 144 -6.25 15.45 4.24
C HIS A 144 -4.84 14.92 4.48
N LEU A 145 -4.70 13.76 5.12
CA LEU A 145 -3.40 13.12 5.27
C LEU A 145 -2.76 12.83 3.90
N VAL A 146 -3.47 12.20 2.96
CA VAL A 146 -2.92 11.89 1.64
C VAL A 146 -2.51 13.17 0.89
N ARG A 147 -3.31 14.25 0.99
CA ARG A 147 -2.96 15.56 0.45
C ARG A 147 -1.65 16.08 1.06
N ASP A 148 -1.53 16.03 2.37
CA ASP A 148 -0.38 16.59 3.08
C ASP A 148 0.89 15.74 2.85
N LEU A 149 0.76 14.40 2.80
CA LEU A 149 1.82 13.48 2.40
C LEU A 149 2.30 13.75 0.97
N ASN A 150 1.39 13.99 0.03
CA ASN A 150 1.74 14.36 -1.35
C ASN A 150 2.40 15.72 -1.47
N ARG A 151 2.09 16.67 -0.56
CA ARG A 151 2.81 17.94 -0.49
C ARG A 151 4.25 17.71 -0.03
N VAL A 152 4.43 17.05 1.12
CA VAL A 152 5.75 16.75 1.68
C VAL A 152 6.62 15.92 0.73
N TYR A 153 6.04 14.99 -0.03
CA TYR A 153 6.80 14.15 -0.96
C TYR A 153 7.33 14.89 -2.20
N ARG A 154 6.75 16.05 -2.54
CA ARG A 154 7.12 16.83 -3.73
C ARG A 154 8.07 17.98 -3.41
N GLU A 155 8.00 18.51 -2.20
CA GLU A 155 8.87 19.57 -1.68
C GLU A 155 10.26 19.02 -1.33
#